data_AF-T1BPZ4-F1
#
_entry.id   AF-T1BPZ4-F1
#
_cell.length_a   1.000
_cell.length_b   1.000
_cell.length_c   1.000
_cell.angle_alpha   90.00
_cell.angle_beta   90.00
_cell.angle_gamma   90.00
#
_symmetry.space_group_name_H-M   'P 1'
#
loop_
_entity.id
_entity.type
_entity.pdbx_description
1 polymer ?
#
loop_
_entity_poly.entity_id
_entity_poly.type
_entity_poly.pdbx_seq_one_letter_code
_entity_poly.pdbx_strand_id
1 'polypeptide(L)' 'MEELADIIYATTMSEKKLEEYEEEIKKMIVPGEGVFLGDVTDKLKFSQTLLRGLIRRSSSLTIKGYKIDLVQES' A
#
# COMPACT_ATOMS: atom_id res chain seq x y z
N MET A 1 -19.72 6.45 -1.04
CA MET A 1 -19.87 5.45 0.03
C MET A 1 -18.72 4.44 0.06
N GLU A 2 -18.00 4.23 -1.05
CA GLU A 2 -16.87 3.29 -1.12
C GLU A 2 -15.72 3.63 -0.16
N GLU A 3 -15.41 4.92 0.04
CA GLU A 3 -14.29 5.32 0.92
C GLU A 3 -14.42 4.88 2.38
N LEU A 4 -15.64 4.87 2.96
CA LEU A 4 -15.81 4.45 4.35
C LEU A 4 -15.60 2.94 4.50
N ALA A 5 -16.10 2.15 3.55
CA ALA A 5 -15.90 0.70 3.53
C ALA A 5 -14.41 0.36 3.39
N ASP A 6 -13.69 1.11 2.55
CA ASP A 6 -12.25 0.95 2.37
C ASP A 6 -11.46 1.27 3.65
N ILE A 7 -11.83 2.35 4.36
CA ILE A 7 -11.20 2.70 5.65
C ILE A 7 -11.45 1.62 6.70
N ILE A 8 -12.70 1.14 6.81
CA ILE A 8 -13.04 0.06 7.75
C ILE A 8 -12.26 -1.20 7.39
N TYR A 9 -12.23 -1.59 6.12
CA TYR A 9 -11.47 -2.76 5.68
C TYR A 9 -9.97 -2.59 5.96
N ALA A 10 -9.40 -1.44 5.61
CA ALA A 10 -8.00 -1.10 5.86
C ALA A 10 -7.62 -1.27 7.33
N THR A 11 -8.50 -0.88 8.25
CA THR A 11 -8.23 -0.89 9.70
C THR A 11 -8.56 -2.21 10.39
N THR A 12 -9.48 -3.01 9.83
CA THR A 12 -9.97 -4.24 10.47
C THR A 12 -9.35 -5.52 9.89
N MET A 13 -8.67 -5.45 8.75
CA MET A 13 -8.01 -6.64 8.20
C MET A 13 -6.90 -7.18 9.11
N SER A 14 -6.74 -8.49 9.10
CA SER A 14 -5.71 -9.19 9.87
C SER A 14 -4.31 -8.84 9.42
N GLU A 15 -3.33 -9.01 10.32
CA GLU A 15 -1.92 -8.79 10.04
C GLU A 15 -1.42 -9.67 8.90
N LYS A 16 -1.78 -10.96 8.89
CA LYS A 16 -1.47 -11.87 7.78
C LYS A 16 -1.97 -11.34 6.43
N LYS A 17 -3.17 -10.75 6.39
CA LYS A 17 -3.72 -10.20 5.14
C LYS A 17 -2.99 -8.94 4.72
N LEU A 18 -2.62 -8.10 5.68
CA LEU A 18 -1.79 -6.93 5.45
C LEU A 18 -0.43 -7.35 4.86
N GLU A 19 0.25 -8.32 5.46
CA GLU A 19 1.53 -8.87 4.97
C GLU A 19 1.40 -9.40 3.53
N GLU A 20 0.34 -10.16 3.21
CA GLU A 20 0.09 -10.62 1.84
C GLU A 20 0.02 -9.45 0.84
N TYR A 21 -0.66 -8.36 1.19
CA TYR A 21 -0.72 -7.17 0.34
C TYR A 21 0.61 -6.43 0.27
N GLU A 22 1.34 -6.33 1.38
CA GLU A 22 2.67 -5.73 1.40
C GLU A 22 3.61 -6.46 0.45
N GLU A 23 3.65 -7.79 0.49
CA GLU A 23 4.52 -8.59 -0.37
C GLU A 23 4.18 -8.40 -1.86
N GLU A 24 2.90 -8.29 -2.21
CA GLU A 24 2.50 -7.98 -3.59
C GLU A 24 2.94 -6.56 -4.02
N ILE A 25 2.83 -5.58 -3.13
CA ILE A 25 3.30 -4.20 -3.41
C ILE A 25 4.83 -4.17 -3.53
N LYS A 26 5.55 -4.85 -2.64
CA LYS A 26 7.03 -4.92 -2.66
C LYS A 26 7.56 -5.50 -3.96
N LYS A 27 6.90 -6.51 -4.52
CA LYS A 27 7.27 -7.08 -5.83
C LYS A 27 7.16 -6.09 -6.99
N MET A 28 6.37 -5.02 -6.83
CA MET A 28 6.22 -3.97 -7.84
C MET A 28 7.22 -2.82 -7.66
N ILE A 29 7.88 -2.72 -6.51
CA ILE A 29 8.83 -1.65 -6.21
C ILE A 29 10.15 -1.90 -6.96
N VAL A 30 10.56 -0.91 -7.76
CA VAL A 30 11.90 -0.88 -8.36
C VAL A 30 12.86 -0.21 -7.37
N PRO A 31 13.95 -0.89 -6.93
CA PRO A 31 14.90 -0.32 -5.97
C PRO A 31 15.46 1.03 -6.42
N GLY A 32 15.41 2.04 -5.55
CA GLY A 32 15.87 3.40 -5.85
C GLY A 32 14.90 4.25 -6.69
N GLU A 33 13.87 3.64 -7.29
CA GLU A 33 12.87 4.36 -8.09
C GLU A 33 11.47 4.36 -7.48
N GLY A 34 11.11 3.35 -6.68
CA GLY A 34 9.77 3.16 -6.15
C GLY A 34 8.78 2.64 -7.21
N VAL A 35 7.48 2.64 -6.88
CA VAL A 35 6.37 2.34 -7.80
C VAL A 35 5.30 3.41 -7.69
N PHE A 36 4.62 3.79 -8.78
CA PHE A 36 3.55 4.79 -8.68
C PHE A 36 2.31 4.22 -7.98
N LEU A 37 1.67 5.06 -7.16
CA LEU A 37 0.39 4.75 -6.51
C LEU A 37 -0.66 4.27 -7.52
N GLY A 38 -0.74 4.94 -8.68
CA GLY A 38 -1.68 4.61 -9.75
C GLY A 38 -1.50 3.20 -10.30
N ASP A 39 -0.26 2.81 -10.56
CA ASP A 39 0.07 1.48 -11.08
C ASP A 39 -0.35 0.39 -10.09
N VAL A 40 -0.13 0.63 -8.80
CA VAL A 40 -0.53 -0.31 -7.74
C VAL A 40 -2.05 -0.38 -7.61
N THR A 41 -2.76 0.76 -7.64
CA THR A 41 -4.24 0.75 -7.61
C THR A 41 -4.81 0.01 -8.81
N ASP A 42 -4.24 0.19 -10.00
CA ASP A 42 -4.73 -0.44 -11.21
C ASP A 42 -4.46 -1.95 -11.23
N LYS A 43 -3.30 -2.37 -10.72
CA LYS A 43 -2.89 -3.76 -10.65
C LYS A 43 -3.65 -4.55 -9.59
N LEU A 44 -3.78 -4.00 -8.39
CA LEU A 44 -4.41 -4.67 -7.25
C LEU A 44 -5.92 -4.41 -7.16
N LYS A 45 -6.46 -3.54 -8.04
CA LYS A 45 -7.87 -3.11 -8.03
C LYS A 45 -8.28 -2.49 -6.68
N PHE A 46 -7.35 -1.78 -6.07
CA PHE A 46 -7.61 -1.02 -4.84
C PHE A 46 -8.02 0.40 -5.17
N SER A 47 -8.91 0.96 -4.35
CA SER A 47 -9.06 2.40 -4.31
C SER A 47 -7.78 3.05 -3.77
N GLN A 48 -7.55 4.32 -4.10
CA GLN A 48 -6.44 5.06 -3.51
C GLN A 48 -6.57 5.18 -1.99
N THR A 49 -7.80 5.27 -1.47
CA THR A 49 -8.07 5.35 -0.03
C THR A 49 -7.64 4.09 0.68
N LEU A 50 -8.00 2.92 0.14
CA LEU A 50 -7.57 1.63 0.69
C LEU A 50 -6.04 1.49 0.65
N LEU A 51 -5.42 1.78 -0.50
CA LEU A 51 -3.97 1.66 -0.66
C LEU A 51 -3.20 2.55 0.33
N ARG A 52 -3.66 3.79 0.55
CA ARG A 52 -3.06 4.68 1.55
C ARG A 52 -3.27 4.18 2.97
N GLY A 53 -4.43 3.60 3.27
CA GLY A 53 -4.72 2.96 4.55
C GLY A 53 -3.80 1.78 4.84
N LEU A 54 -3.57 0.93 3.83
CA LEU A 54 -2.63 -0.20 3.90
C LEU A 54 -1.21 0.28 4.20
N ILE A 55 -0.69 1.22 3.41
CA ILE A 55 0.69 1.70 3.57
C ILE A 55 0.87 2.40 4.92
N ARG A 56 -0.15 3.10 5.43
CA ARG A 56 -0.09 3.73 6.75
C ARG A 56 -0.02 2.73 7.90
N ARG A 57 -0.58 1.53 7.74
CA ARG A 57 -0.45 0.43 8.70
C ARG A 57 0.86 -0.33 8.54
N SER A 58 1.45 -0.28 7.36
CA SER A 58 2.70 -0.97 7.05
C SER A 58 3.87 -0.37 7.82
N SER A 59 4.72 -1.23 8.37
CA SER A 59 6.02 -0.83 8.92
C SER A 59 7.13 -0.84 7.87
N SER A 60 6.89 -1.44 6.69
CA SER A 60 7.90 -1.70 5.68
C SER A 60 7.75 -0.87 4.41
N LEU A 61 6.57 -0.25 4.20
CA LEU A 61 6.26 0.58 3.05
C LEU A 61 6.06 2.06 3.44
N THR A 62 6.39 2.97 2.54
CA THR A 62 6.19 4.41 2.71
C THR A 62 5.75 5.08 1.41
N ILE A 63 5.06 6.21 1.52
CA ILE A 63 4.67 7.04 0.36
C ILE A 63 5.61 8.25 0.28
N LYS A 64 6.31 8.38 -0.85
CA LYS A 64 7.13 9.54 -1.21
C LYS A 64 6.51 10.23 -2.43
N GLY A 65 5.78 11.31 -2.19
CA GLY A 65 5.02 12.01 -3.24
C GLY A 65 3.91 11.12 -3.83
N TYR A 66 4.06 10.75 -5.11
CA TYR A 66 3.12 9.86 -5.81
C TYR A 66 3.59 8.41 -5.90
N LYS A 67 4.73 8.09 -5.26
CA LYS A 67 5.33 6.75 -5.30
C LYS A 67 5.30 6.07 -3.94
N ILE A 68 5.26 4.75 -3.98
CA ILE A 68 5.46 3.86 -2.86
C ILE A 68 6.90 3.35 -2.93
N ASP A 69 7.55 3.28 -1.79
CA ASP A 69 8.92 2.82 -1.64
C ASP A 69 9.03 2.00 -0.34
N LEU A 70 10.15 1.30 -0.18
CA LEU A 70 10.49 0.66 1.09
C LEU A 70 10.85 1.74 2.12
N VAL A 71 10.52 1.50 3.38
CA VAL A 71 11.08 2.29 4.48
C VAL A 71 12.58 2.03 4.48
N GLN A 72 13.38 3.06 4.22
CA GLN A 72 14.83 2.98 4.39
C GLN A 72 15.09 3.03 5.90
N GLU A 73 15.49 1.91 6.49
CA GLU A 73 16.14 1.94 7.81
C GLU A 73 17.41 2.78 7.68
N SER A 74 17.49 3.86 8.48
CA SER A 74 18.69 4.70 8.61
C SER A 74 19.68 4.05 9.58
#